data_AF-A0A9D3LRW6-F1
#
_entry.id   AF-A0A9D3LRW6-F1
#
_cell.length_a   1.000
_cell.length_b   1.000
_cell.length_c   1.000
_cell.angle_alpha   90.00
_cell.angle_beta   90.00
_cell.angle_gamma   90.00
#
_symmetry.space_group_name_H-M   'P 1'
#
loop_
_entity.id
_entity.type
_entity.pdbx_description
1 polymer ?
#
loop_
_entity_poly.entity_id
_entity_poly.type
_entity_poly.pdbx_seq_one_letter_code
_entity_poly.pdbx_strand_id
1 'polypeptide(L)'
;MGDSFHEQLQVDSRFLRSDKRLDTELVDKLILQLNRIYPQILTDKEAHRFRNLDVPTCIRLAELLTHLQEKGEEACYEFYRALHLHVEEVYFSLPTRVSRRGEPNGFPRMPPLKERFVMNDRSPWFFLGCFSIAVGLALLYYCGDREVLGDPRKMLGVTSLGLGHKAKELLISYTEDGNRKP
;
A
#
# COMPACT_ATOMS: atom_id res chain seq x y z
N MET A 1 30.92 3.82 -6.14
CA MET A 1 30.72 2.71 -7.08
C MET A 1 29.47 1.98 -6.62
N GLY A 2 28.42 1.92 -7.45
CA GLY A 2 27.26 1.09 -7.13
C GLY A 2 27.60 -0.34 -7.50
N ASP A 3 27.69 -1.23 -6.52
CA ASP A 3 27.90 -2.66 -6.77
C ASP A 3 26.78 -3.12 -7.70
N SER A 4 27.15 -3.73 -8.84
CA SER A 4 26.15 -4.19 -9.81
C SER A 4 25.24 -5.22 -9.14
N PHE A 5 23.96 -5.24 -9.53
CA PHE A 5 23.00 -6.23 -8.97
C PHE A 5 23.47 -7.67 -9.20
N HIS A 6 24.27 -7.89 -10.24
CA HIS A 6 24.92 -9.17 -10.52
C HIS A 6 25.90 -9.59 -9.41
N GLU A 7 26.78 -8.69 -8.97
CA GLU A 7 27.75 -8.95 -7.89
C GLU A 7 27.05 -9.18 -6.55
N GLN A 8 26.01 -8.38 -6.27
CA GLN A 8 25.17 -8.56 -5.09
C GLN A 8 24.53 -9.95 -5.08
N LEU A 9 23.97 -10.39 -6.21
CA LEU A 9 23.33 -11.70 -6.33
C LEU A 9 24.33 -12.85 -6.15
N GLN A 10 25.58 -12.65 -6.57
CA GLN A 10 26.64 -13.64 -6.36
C GLN A 10 26.94 -13.84 -4.87
N VAL A 11 27.06 -12.76 -4.10
CA VAL A 11 27.27 -12.81 -2.65
C VAL A 11 26.06 -13.43 -1.95
N ASP A 12 24.87 -12.96 -2.29
CA ASP A 12 23.62 -13.36 -1.64
C ASP A 12 23.18 -14.78 -2.04
N SER A 13 23.68 -15.33 -3.14
CA SER A 13 23.34 -16.69 -3.60
C SER A 13 23.60 -17.76 -2.55
N ARG A 14 24.68 -17.62 -1.77
CA ARG A 14 25.03 -18.56 -0.69
C ARG A 14 24.01 -18.52 0.44
N PHE A 15 23.53 -17.33 0.76
CA PHE A 15 22.52 -17.10 1.79
C PHE A 15 21.16 -17.65 1.34
N LEU A 16 20.72 -17.30 0.12
CA LEU A 16 19.45 -17.74 -0.45
C LEU A 16 19.35 -19.27 -0.57
N ARG A 17 20.45 -19.97 -0.88
CA ARG A 17 20.48 -21.44 -0.96
C ARG A 17 20.35 -22.13 0.40
N SER A 18 20.77 -21.45 1.46
CA SER A 18 20.82 -22.01 2.83
C SER A 18 19.57 -21.67 3.65
N ASP A 19 18.82 -20.66 3.22
CA ASP A 19 17.65 -20.18 3.95
C ASP A 19 16.46 -21.14 3.77
N LYS A 20 15.99 -21.70 4.90
CA LYS A 20 14.83 -22.59 4.93
C LYS A 20 13.51 -21.86 4.71
N ARG A 21 13.51 -20.52 4.75
CA ARG A 21 12.31 -19.69 4.56
C ARG A 21 11.88 -19.61 3.10
N LEU A 22 12.74 -20.04 2.17
CA LEU A 22 12.41 -20.17 0.75
C LEU A 22 11.80 -21.55 0.47
N ASP A 23 10.53 -21.69 0.83
CA ASP A 23 9.75 -22.88 0.52
C ASP A 23 9.52 -23.06 -0.99
N THR A 24 9.17 -24.29 -1.37
CA THR A 24 8.83 -24.67 -2.75
C THR A 24 7.80 -23.73 -3.38
N GLU A 25 6.75 -23.38 -2.63
CA GLU A 25 5.66 -22.52 -3.08
C GLU A 25 6.12 -21.09 -3.35
N LEU A 26 7.02 -20.55 -2.53
CA LEU A 26 7.54 -19.20 -2.68
C LEU A 26 8.46 -19.11 -3.90
N VAL A 27 9.33 -20.11 -4.09
CA VAL A 27 10.17 -20.19 -5.29
C VAL A 27 9.31 -20.27 -6.56
N ASP A 28 8.24 -21.07 -6.54
CA ASP A 28 7.29 -21.16 -7.65
C ASP A 28 6.58 -19.83 -7.94
N LYS A 29 6.21 -19.06 -6.90
CA LYS A 29 5.67 -17.70 -7.05
C LYS A 29 6.69 -16.76 -7.67
N LEU A 30 7.96 -16.80 -7.23
CA LEU A 30 9.04 -15.99 -7.82
C LEU A 30 9.23 -16.31 -9.30
N ILE A 31 9.29 -17.59 -9.67
CA ILE A 31 9.43 -18.03 -11.06
C ILE A 31 8.26 -17.53 -11.92
N LEU A 32 7.04 -17.61 -11.39
CA LEU A 32 5.85 -17.10 -12.08
C LEU A 32 5.87 -15.59 -12.31
N GLN A 33 6.39 -14.82 -11.36
CA GLN A 33 6.51 -13.37 -11.50
C GLN A 33 7.51 -13.00 -12.60
N LEU A 34 8.67 -13.66 -12.61
CA LEU A 34 9.70 -13.44 -13.61
C LEU A 34 9.27 -13.89 -15.02
N ASN A 35 8.29 -14.78 -15.13
CA ASN A 35 7.72 -15.20 -16.41
C ASN A 35 6.58 -14.28 -16.88
N ARG A 36 5.68 -13.87 -15.98
CA ARG A 36 4.43 -13.18 -16.38
C ARG A 36 4.51 -11.66 -16.37
N ILE A 37 5.46 -11.08 -15.66
CA ILE A 37 5.58 -9.62 -15.51
C ILE A 37 6.56 -9.10 -16.55
N TYR A 38 6.21 -7.95 -17.15
CA TYR A 38 7.11 -7.25 -18.07
C TYR A 38 8.19 -6.50 -17.27
N PRO A 39 9.48 -6.62 -17.64
CA PRO A 39 10.02 -7.42 -18.74
C PRO A 39 10.06 -8.92 -18.43
N GLN A 40 9.68 -9.76 -19.40
CA GLN A 40 9.69 -11.21 -19.26
C GLN A 40 11.14 -11.71 -19.19
N ILE A 41 11.60 -12.01 -17.97
CA ILE A 41 12.98 -12.47 -17.73
C ILE A 41 13.11 -13.96 -18.07
N LEU A 42 12.15 -14.77 -17.61
CA LEU A 42 12.12 -16.21 -17.88
C LEU A 42 11.13 -16.51 -18.99
N THR A 43 11.53 -17.35 -19.94
CA THR A 43 10.59 -17.89 -20.93
C THR A 43 9.71 -18.98 -20.30
N ASP A 44 8.54 -19.25 -20.89
CA ASP A 44 7.63 -20.29 -20.39
C ASP A 44 8.29 -21.67 -20.25
N LYS A 45 9.22 -21.99 -21.16
CA LYS A 45 9.99 -23.25 -21.14
C LYS A 45 10.93 -23.33 -19.94
N GLU A 46 11.65 -22.23 -19.65
CA GLU A 46 12.54 -22.12 -18.50
C GLU A 46 11.75 -22.15 -17.19
N ALA A 47 10.64 -21.41 -17.13
CA ALA A 47 9.76 -21.38 -15.98
C ALA A 47 9.17 -22.77 -15.66
N HIS A 48 8.78 -23.54 -16.67
CA HIS A 48 8.31 -24.91 -16.44
C HIS A 48 9.43 -25.82 -15.91
N ARG A 49 10.65 -25.70 -16.45
CA ARG A 49 11.82 -26.48 -15.99
C ARG A 49 12.17 -26.21 -14.53
N PHE A 50 12.14 -24.95 -14.09
CA PHE A 50 12.47 -24.59 -12.70
C PHE A 50 11.37 -24.98 -11.70
N ARG A 51 10.18 -25.39 -12.16
CA ARG A 51 9.06 -25.82 -11.33
C ARG A 51 8.92 -27.34 -11.20
N ASN A 52 9.83 -28.10 -11.80
CA ASN A 52 9.85 -29.56 -11.70
C ASN A 52 10.04 -30.02 -10.24
N LEU A 53 9.06 -30.71 -9.66
CA LEU A 53 9.10 -31.15 -8.25
C LEU A 53 10.04 -32.34 -8.00
N ASP A 54 10.52 -33.00 -9.06
CA ASP A 54 11.47 -34.11 -8.97
C ASP A 54 12.85 -33.66 -8.48
N VAL A 55 13.16 -32.36 -8.58
CA VAL A 55 14.44 -31.77 -8.19
C VAL A 55 14.26 -30.99 -6.87
N PRO A 56 15.13 -31.20 -5.87
CA PRO A 56 15.04 -30.48 -4.60
C PRO A 56 15.17 -28.96 -4.80
N THR A 57 14.41 -28.18 -4.03
CA THR A 57 14.29 -26.71 -4.16
C THR A 57 15.62 -25.99 -4.09
N CYS A 58 16.57 -26.45 -3.28
CA CYS A 58 17.88 -25.82 -3.17
C CYS A 58 18.68 -25.89 -4.49
N ILE A 59 18.58 -27.00 -5.22
CA ILE A 59 19.23 -27.18 -6.52
C ILE A 59 18.52 -26.32 -7.57
N ARG A 60 17.17 -26.33 -7.58
CA ARG A 60 16.38 -25.51 -8.51
C ARG A 60 16.66 -24.02 -8.35
N LEU A 61 16.74 -23.54 -7.11
CA LEU A 61 17.07 -22.16 -6.81
C LEU A 61 18.52 -21.84 -7.21
N ALA A 62 19.45 -22.77 -6.97
CA ALA A 62 20.83 -22.59 -7.38
C ALA A 62 20.98 -22.42 -8.89
N GLU A 63 20.31 -23.27 -9.69
CA GLU A 63 20.28 -23.18 -11.15
C GLU A 63 19.57 -21.92 -11.65
N LEU A 64 18.46 -21.53 -11.01
CA LEU A 64 17.75 -20.30 -11.33
C LEU A 64 18.64 -19.07 -11.14
N LEU A 65 19.35 -19.00 -10.01
CA LEU A 65 20.24 -17.88 -9.69
C LEU A 65 21.40 -17.77 -10.69
N THR A 66 22.00 -18.89 -11.09
CA THR A 66 23.05 -18.88 -12.11
C THR A 66 22.50 -18.47 -13.48
N HIS A 67 21.29 -18.90 -13.82
CA HIS A 67 20.64 -18.53 -15.08
C HIS A 67 20.33 -17.02 -15.15
N LEU A 68 19.90 -16.44 -14.03
CA LEU A 68 19.65 -15.00 -13.93
C LEU A 68 20.95 -14.19 -14.04
N GLN A 69 22.04 -14.71 -13.47
CA GLN A 69 23.36 -14.12 -13.61
C GLN A 69 23.83 -14.08 -15.07
N GLU A 70 23.61 -15.16 -15.82
CA GLU A 70 23.98 -15.25 -17.25
C GLU A 70 23.11 -14.35 -18.14
N LYS A 71 21.83 -14.13 -17.79
CA LYS A 71 20.92 -13.25 -18.55
C LYS A 71 21.28 -11.76 -18.46
N GLY A 72 21.92 -11.33 -17.38
CA GLY A 72 22.40 -9.96 -17.21
C GLY A 72 21.81 -9.23 -16.00
N GLU A 73 22.11 -7.93 -15.90
CA GLU A 73 21.80 -7.13 -14.71
C GLU A 73 20.29 -6.93 -14.50
N GLU A 74 19.53 -6.68 -15.56
CA GLU A 74 18.07 -6.48 -15.50
C GLU A 74 17.35 -7.70 -14.90
N ALA A 75 17.82 -8.91 -15.23
CA ALA A 75 17.30 -10.16 -14.67
C ALA A 75 17.56 -10.26 -13.16
N CYS A 76 18.75 -9.83 -12.72
CA CYS A 76 19.10 -9.78 -11.30
C CYS A 76 18.26 -8.74 -10.55
N TYR A 77 18.03 -7.57 -11.15
CA TYR A 77 17.20 -6.51 -10.57
C TYR A 77 15.73 -6.96 -10.40
N GLU A 78 15.12 -7.53 -11.44
CA GLU A 78 13.74 -8.02 -11.35
C GLU A 78 13.62 -9.20 -10.38
N PHE A 79 14.66 -10.02 -10.23
CA PHE A 79 14.68 -11.05 -9.18
C PHE A 79 14.61 -10.42 -7.78
N TYR A 80 15.41 -9.39 -7.49
CA TYR A 80 15.32 -8.67 -6.21
C TYR A 80 13.96 -8.01 -6.01
N ARG A 81 13.37 -7.47 -7.07
CA ARG A 81 12.03 -6.89 -7.05
C ARG A 81 10.98 -7.96 -6.73
N ALA A 82 11.04 -9.12 -7.36
CA ALA A 82 10.16 -10.25 -7.07
C ALA A 82 10.37 -10.76 -5.64
N LEU A 83 11.62 -10.88 -5.18
CA LEU A 83 11.95 -11.31 -3.83
C LEU A 83 11.38 -10.35 -2.79
N HIS A 84 11.48 -9.03 -3.02
CA HIS A 84 10.89 -8.04 -2.14
C HIS A 84 9.36 -8.14 -2.06
N LEU A 85 8.69 -8.42 -3.18
CA LEU A 85 7.23 -8.53 -3.25
C LEU A 85 6.68 -9.79 -2.60
N HIS A 86 7.34 -10.93 -2.77
CA HIS A 86 6.83 -12.24 -2.32
C HIS A 86 7.43 -12.68 -0.99
N VAL A 87 8.64 -12.21 -0.66
CA VAL A 87 9.41 -12.65 0.51
C VAL A 87 10.19 -11.48 1.12
N GLU A 88 9.45 -10.45 1.54
CA GLU A 88 10.00 -9.21 2.11
C GLU A 88 11.00 -9.48 3.25
N GLU A 89 10.69 -10.44 4.12
CA GLU A 89 11.54 -10.75 5.27
C GLU A 89 12.89 -11.38 4.89
N VAL A 90 12.96 -12.15 3.79
CA VAL A 90 14.22 -12.71 3.27
C VAL A 90 15.01 -11.60 2.58
N TYR A 91 14.32 -10.76 1.79
CA TYR A 91 14.92 -9.61 1.12
C TYR A 91 15.65 -8.67 2.10
N PHE A 92 15.06 -8.37 3.27
CA PHE A 92 15.72 -7.53 4.27
C PHE A 92 16.86 -8.23 5.02
N SER A 93 16.83 -9.56 5.13
CA SER A 93 17.89 -10.34 5.78
C SER A 93 19.12 -10.59 4.89
N LEU A 94 19.09 -10.14 3.64
CA LEU A 94 20.20 -10.35 2.71
C LEU A 94 21.50 -9.72 3.22
N PRO A 95 22.64 -10.43 3.15
CA PRO A 95 23.95 -9.93 3.54
C PRO A 95 24.31 -8.57 2.94
N THR A 96 24.00 -8.36 1.66
CA THR A 96 24.23 -7.07 0.97
C THR A 96 23.40 -5.93 1.57
N ARG A 97 22.18 -6.20 2.03
CA ARG A 97 21.29 -5.21 2.65
C ARG A 97 21.65 -4.94 4.10
N VAL A 98 21.99 -5.98 4.86
CA VAL A 98 22.43 -5.88 6.26
C VAL A 98 23.77 -5.15 6.36
N SER A 99 24.74 -5.47 5.50
CA SER A 99 26.04 -4.79 5.46
C SER A 99 25.90 -3.31 5.16
N ARG A 100 24.93 -2.94 4.31
CA ARG A 100 24.60 -1.54 4.03
C ARG A 100 23.89 -0.84 5.18
N ARG A 101 23.21 -1.59 6.06
CA ARG A 101 22.41 -1.04 7.16
C ARG A 101 23.22 -0.80 8.44
N GLY A 102 24.36 -1.46 8.63
CA GLY A 102 25.29 -1.19 9.73
C GLY A 102 24.61 -1.27 11.10
N GLU A 103 24.43 -2.48 11.61
CA GLU A 103 23.76 -2.77 12.90
C GLU A 103 24.42 -2.03 14.10
N PRO A 104 23.65 -1.69 15.17
CA PRO A 104 23.52 -2.67 16.24
C PRO A 104 22.12 -2.75 16.88
N ASN A 105 21.74 -4.00 17.20
CA ASN A 105 20.82 -4.43 18.25
C ASN A 105 19.30 -4.43 17.98
N GLY A 106 18.76 -5.65 17.87
CA GLY A 106 17.59 -6.10 18.64
C GLY A 106 16.22 -5.55 18.23
N PHE A 107 15.49 -6.38 17.48
CA PHE A 107 14.04 -6.33 17.25
C PHE A 107 13.52 -5.23 16.30
N PRO A 108 13.04 -5.62 15.10
CA PRO A 108 12.61 -4.70 14.08
C PRO A 108 11.16 -4.26 14.31
N ARG A 109 10.89 -2.95 14.20
CA ARG A 109 9.59 -2.47 13.76
C ARG A 109 9.82 -1.58 12.55
N MET A 110 9.93 -2.18 11.37
CA MET A 110 9.55 -1.45 10.17
C MET A 110 8.01 -1.41 10.16
N PRO A 111 7.39 -0.22 10.02
CA PRO A 111 5.95 -0.14 9.84
C PRO A 111 5.57 -0.95 8.59
N PRO A 112 4.41 -1.62 8.60
CA PRO A 112 3.98 -2.46 7.49
C PRO A 112 4.07 -1.67 6.20
N LEU A 113 4.51 -2.34 5.13
CA LEU A 113 4.50 -1.86 3.77
C LEU A 113 3.12 -1.23 3.52
N LYS A 114 3.04 0.08 3.70
CA LYS A 114 1.87 0.85 3.31
C LYS A 114 1.89 0.72 1.81
N GLU A 115 1.11 -0.22 1.31
CA GLU A 115 0.60 -0.25 -0.05
C GLU A 115 0.51 1.20 -0.46
N ARG A 116 1.43 1.63 -1.34
CA ARG A 116 1.26 2.89 -2.04
C ARG A 116 0.12 2.64 -2.99
N PHE A 117 -1.09 2.56 -2.45
CA PHE A 117 -2.28 2.99 -3.13
C PHE A 117 -2.00 4.45 -3.43
N VAL A 118 -1.35 4.69 -4.58
CA VAL A 118 -1.29 5.99 -5.24
C VAL A 118 -2.71 6.26 -5.74
N MET A 119 -3.65 6.36 -4.81
CA MET A 119 -4.91 7.01 -5.05
C MET A 119 -4.54 8.49 -5.07
N ASN A 120 -4.12 8.94 -6.25
CA ASN A 120 -4.41 10.26 -6.78
C ASN A 120 -4.33 11.36 -5.72
N ASP A 121 -3.28 12.18 -5.73
CA ASP A 121 -3.18 13.41 -4.91
C ASP A 121 -4.34 14.41 -5.14
N ARG A 122 -5.32 14.07 -6.00
CA ARG A 122 -6.66 14.66 -5.97
C ARG A 122 -7.43 14.18 -4.75
N SER A 123 -7.10 14.83 -3.63
CA SER A 123 -7.98 15.16 -2.51
C SER A 123 -9.43 14.65 -2.64
N PRO A 124 -9.90 13.79 -1.71
CA PRO A 124 -11.30 13.31 -1.64
C PRO A 124 -12.35 14.42 -1.67
N TRP A 125 -11.94 15.66 -1.38
CA TRP A 125 -12.70 16.89 -1.51
C TRP A 125 -13.33 17.11 -2.90
N PHE A 126 -12.70 16.65 -3.99
CA PHE A 126 -13.29 16.80 -5.34
C PHE A 126 -14.55 15.92 -5.50
N PHE A 127 -14.49 14.67 -5.04
CA PHE A 127 -15.63 13.76 -5.06
C PHE A 127 -16.76 14.25 -4.15
N LEU A 128 -16.40 14.79 -2.97
CA LEU A 128 -17.36 15.32 -2.00
C LEU A 128 -18.08 16.57 -2.53
N GLY A 129 -17.35 17.47 -3.21
CA GLY A 129 -17.93 18.65 -3.86
C GLY A 129 -18.86 18.28 -5.02
N CYS A 130 -18.43 17.34 -5.88
CA CYS A 130 -19.25 16.87 -7.00
C CYS A 130 -20.55 16.21 -6.53
N PHE A 131 -20.47 15.38 -5.49
CA PHE A 131 -21.64 14.74 -4.88
C PHE A 131 -22.58 15.77 -4.22
N SER A 132 -22.04 16.76 -3.51
CA SER A 132 -22.85 17.84 -2.93
C SER A 132 -23.62 18.65 -3.97
N ILE A 133 -23.01 18.95 -5.13
CA ILE A 133 -23.67 19.64 -6.24
C ILE A 133 -24.78 18.78 -6.84
N ALA A 134 -24.51 17.49 -7.08
CA ALA A 134 -25.50 16.56 -7.63
C ALA A 134 -26.70 16.39 -6.70
N VAL A 135 -26.47 16.22 -5.39
CA VAL A 135 -27.55 16.15 -4.37
C VAL A 135 -28.31 17.46 -4.28
N GLY A 136 -27.64 18.61 -4.34
CA GLY A 136 -28.28 19.94 -4.36
C GLY A 136 -29.17 20.14 -5.59
N LEU A 137 -28.71 19.76 -6.78
CA LEU A 137 -29.50 19.79 -8.01
C LEU A 137 -30.68 18.80 -7.95
N ALA A 138 -30.48 17.61 -7.41
CA ALA A 138 -31.55 16.63 -7.23
C ALA A 138 -32.63 17.13 -6.26
N LEU A 139 -32.25 17.79 -5.17
CA LEU A 139 -33.20 18.41 -4.24
C LEU A 139 -33.93 19.58 -4.89
N LEU A 140 -33.24 20.46 -5.63
CA LEU A 140 -33.89 21.56 -6.36
C LEU A 140 -34.83 21.04 -7.45
N TYR A 141 -34.46 19.95 -8.12
CA TYR A 141 -35.31 19.33 -9.14
C TYR A 141 -36.54 18.66 -8.50
N TYR A 142 -36.34 17.92 -7.42
CA TYR A 142 -37.40 17.17 -6.75
C TYR A 142 -38.33 18.04 -5.88
N CYS A 143 -37.81 19.07 -5.22
CA CYS A 143 -38.60 20.05 -4.47
C CYS A 143 -39.12 21.20 -5.35
N GLY A 144 -38.38 21.60 -6.39
CA GLY A 144 -38.81 22.65 -7.32
C GLY A 144 -40.06 22.27 -8.12
N ASP A 145 -40.23 20.97 -8.42
CA ASP A 145 -41.47 20.45 -9.02
C ASP A 145 -42.68 20.52 -8.07
N ARG A 146 -42.48 20.76 -6.77
CA ARG A 146 -43.57 20.93 -5.78
C ARG A 146 -43.98 22.38 -5.56
N GLU A 147 -43.30 23.37 -6.14
CA GLU A 147 -43.58 24.79 -5.90
C GLU A 147 -44.40 25.48 -7.02
N VAL A 148 -44.99 24.73 -7.96
CA VAL A 148 -45.90 25.30 -8.99
C VAL A 148 -47.38 25.31 -8.54
N LEU A 149 -47.66 25.32 -7.23
CA LEU A 149 -49.01 25.62 -6.75
C LEU A 149 -48.99 26.39 -5.43
N GLY A 150 -48.73 27.71 -5.50
CA GLY A 150 -48.99 28.58 -4.35
C GLY A 150 -48.26 29.93 -4.32
N ASP A 151 -48.67 30.83 -5.23
CA ASP A 151 -48.67 32.29 -5.06
C ASP A 151 -47.33 33.09 -5.21
N PRO A 152 -47.21 33.99 -6.22
CA PRO A 152 -46.04 34.83 -6.47
C PRO A 152 -46.03 36.10 -5.61
N ARG A 153 -45.81 35.97 -4.29
CA ARG A 153 -45.44 37.12 -3.43
C ARG A 153 -44.53 36.69 -2.28
N LYS A 154 -43.22 36.80 -2.50
CA LYS A 154 -42.24 37.19 -1.46
C LYS A 154 -40.91 37.53 -2.14
N MET A 155 -40.86 38.76 -2.63
CA MET A 155 -39.61 39.44 -2.94
C MET A 155 -38.67 39.39 -1.73
N LEU A 156 -37.39 39.12 -2.01
CA LEU A 156 -36.20 39.69 -1.37
C LEU A 156 -36.38 40.13 0.10
N GLY A 157 -35.87 39.30 1.00
CA GLY A 157 -35.67 39.63 2.40
C GLY A 157 -34.40 38.98 2.92
N VAL A 158 -33.24 39.54 2.56
CA VAL A 158 -32.03 39.40 3.36
C VAL A 158 -32.33 40.05 4.72
N THR A 159 -32.60 39.27 5.76
CA THR A 159 -32.42 39.72 7.15
C THR A 159 -32.40 38.58 8.16
N SER A 160 -31.39 38.68 9.02
CA SER A 160 -31.26 38.14 10.36
C SER A 160 -32.53 38.16 11.22
N LEU A 161 -32.88 37.01 11.84
CA LEU A 161 -33.55 36.75 13.14
C LEU A 161 -34.15 35.32 13.05
N GLY A 162 -34.10 34.44 14.05
CA GLY A 162 -33.91 34.65 15.47
C GLY A 162 -33.48 33.38 16.20
N LEU A 163 -32.67 33.65 17.22
CA LEU A 163 -32.20 32.80 18.30
C LEU A 163 -33.39 32.33 19.16
N GLY A 164 -33.43 31.06 19.57
CA GLY A 164 -34.58 30.56 20.33
C GLY A 164 -34.41 29.19 21.01
N HIS A 165 -33.68 29.19 22.13
CA HIS A 165 -34.04 28.41 23.32
C HIS A 165 -33.85 26.87 23.32
N LYS A 166 -32.60 26.36 23.36
CA LYS A 166 -32.31 25.05 24.01
C LYS A 166 -30.84 24.71 24.30
N ALA A 167 -30.02 25.67 24.74
CA ALA A 167 -28.61 25.36 25.04
C ALA A 167 -28.01 26.18 26.21
N LYS A 168 -28.77 26.49 27.26
CA LYS A 168 -28.23 27.18 28.46
C LYS A 168 -28.51 26.54 29.82
N GLU A 169 -29.20 25.40 29.91
CA GLU A 169 -29.40 24.73 31.22
C GLU A 169 -28.37 23.65 31.55
N LEU A 170 -27.51 23.23 30.61
CA LEU A 170 -26.46 22.24 30.89
C LEU A 170 -25.08 22.82 31.23
N LEU A 171 -24.92 24.15 31.18
CA LEU A 171 -23.64 24.83 31.44
C LEU A 171 -23.62 25.65 32.73
N ILE A 172 -24.69 25.64 33.53
CA ILE A 172 -24.76 26.34 34.83
C ILE A 172 -24.79 25.37 36.02
N SER A 173 -25.00 24.06 35.82
CA SER A 173 -25.03 23.08 36.93
C SER A 173 -23.66 22.56 37.38
N TYR A 174 -22.55 23.07 36.83
CA TYR A 174 -21.20 22.55 37.13
C TYR A 174 -20.24 23.55 37.79
N THR A 175 -20.68 24.79 38.08
CA THR A 175 -19.80 25.81 38.67
C THR A 175 -20.22 26.30 40.05
N GLU A 176 -21.27 25.73 40.66
CA GLU A 176 -21.76 26.22 41.95
C GLU A 176 -22.01 25.10 42.96
N ASP A 177 -21.00 24.23 43.13
CA ASP A 177 -20.86 23.38 44.31
C ASP A 177 -19.40 23.45 44.78
N GLY A 178 -19.05 24.56 45.41
CA GLY A 178 -17.67 24.81 45.82
C GLY A 178 -17.49 25.98 46.76
N ASN A 179 -18.39 26.23 47.71
CA ASN A 179 -18.00 26.99 48.90
C ASN A 179 -18.91 26.74 50.11
N ARG A 180 -18.52 25.77 50.96
CA ARG A 180 -18.95 25.72 52.37
C ARG A 180 -18.00 26.60 53.19
N LYS A 181 -18.64 27.48 53.97
CA LYS A 181 -18.18 28.29 55.11
C LYS A 181 -16.97 27.75 55.91
N PRO A 182 -16.26 28.65 56.61
CA PRO A 182 -16.61 28.94 58.00
C PRO A 182 -17.21 30.34 58.23
#